data_AF-A0A1E3PI67-F1
#
_entry.id   AF-A0A1E3PI67-F1
#
_cell.length_a   1.000
_cell.length_b   1.000
_cell.length_c   1.000
_cell.angle_alpha   90.00
_cell.angle_beta   90.00
_cell.angle_gamma   90.00
#
_symmetry.space_group_name_H-M   'P 1'
#
loop_
_entity.id
_entity.type
_entity.pdbx_description
1 polymer ?
#
loop_
_entity_poly.entity_id
_entity_poly.type
_entity_poly.pdbx_seq_one_letter_code
_entity_poly.pdbx_strand_id
1 'polypeptide(L)'
;MPATRHDYGDLLMQRTSSATPADLEDVFEDVLNLEDKYYHDGYNEGYRDGLKSGFLEGKEYGIQTGFQRLVDFGILQGRLKVWQHQIASATVTSGGPANERQIKRIQQLQQLLPETVALSNDDADVEDYERRMKKAIARAKTLAATFKGTPPLRLDDSLVGLRREDETIEEGY
;
A
#
# COMPACT_ATOMS: atom_id res chain seq x y z
N MET A 1 8.72 -58.54 70.61
CA MET A 1 9.39 -57.49 69.81
C MET A 1 10.32 -58.17 68.81
N PRO A 2 9.99 -58.24 67.51
CA PRO A 2 11.00 -58.42 66.47
C PRO A 2 11.19 -57.13 65.66
N ALA A 3 12.45 -56.80 65.39
CA ALA A 3 12.89 -55.59 64.76
C ALA A 3 12.62 -55.59 63.24
N THR A 4 12.10 -54.49 62.75
CA THR A 4 11.86 -54.16 61.35
C THR A 4 13.19 -54.05 60.60
N ARG A 5 13.48 -55.00 59.70
CA ARG A 5 14.57 -54.86 58.73
C ARG A 5 14.01 -54.11 57.51
N HIS A 6 14.27 -52.80 57.45
CA HIS A 6 13.91 -51.98 56.29
C HIS A 6 14.78 -52.39 55.10
N ASP A 7 14.13 -52.82 54.03
CA ASP A 7 14.74 -53.21 52.78
C ASP A 7 15.01 -51.96 51.93
N TYR A 8 16.21 -51.41 52.05
CA TYR A 8 16.67 -50.26 51.27
C TYR A 8 17.23 -50.67 49.88
N GLY A 9 17.13 -51.95 49.51
CA GLY A 9 17.72 -52.48 48.28
C GLY A 9 17.00 -52.06 47.00
N ASP A 10 15.69 -51.79 47.08
CA ASP A 10 14.83 -51.61 45.88
C ASP A 10 14.67 -50.15 45.42
N LEU A 11 15.13 -49.17 46.20
CA LEU A 11 14.89 -47.75 45.89
C LEU A 11 15.97 -47.07 45.03
N LEU A 12 17.12 -47.72 44.79
CA LEU A 12 18.23 -47.11 44.05
C LEU A 12 18.30 -47.50 42.57
N MET A 13 17.44 -48.41 42.08
CA MET A 13 17.44 -48.84 40.68
C MET A 13 16.33 -48.21 39.81
N GLN A 14 15.52 -47.28 40.33
CA GLN A 14 14.43 -46.66 39.54
C GLN A 14 14.75 -45.27 38.99
N ARG A 15 15.99 -44.75 39.14
CA ARG A 15 16.33 -43.39 38.67
C ARG A 15 17.34 -43.31 37.54
N THR A 16 17.63 -44.42 36.88
CA THR A 16 18.32 -44.37 35.58
C THR A 16 17.41 -45.06 34.57
N SER A 17 16.43 -44.31 34.04
CA SER A 17 15.86 -44.66 32.74
C SER A 17 17.05 -44.76 31.79
N SER A 18 17.45 -45.99 31.45
CA SER A 18 18.56 -46.24 30.55
C SER A 18 18.11 -45.79 29.16
N ALA A 19 18.55 -44.61 28.73
CA ALA A 19 18.41 -44.18 27.35
C ALA A 19 18.90 -45.33 26.46
N THR A 20 18.05 -45.78 25.54
CA THR A 20 18.44 -46.85 24.63
C THR A 20 19.56 -46.34 23.71
N PRO A 21 20.45 -47.21 23.19
CA PRO A 21 21.50 -46.79 22.27
C PRO A 21 20.97 -45.99 21.07
N ALA A 22 19.77 -46.32 20.61
CA ALA A 22 19.04 -45.59 19.57
C ALA A 22 18.64 -44.17 19.99
N ASP A 23 18.25 -43.95 21.26
CA ASP A 23 17.90 -42.61 21.76
C ASP A 23 19.15 -41.72 21.88
N LEU A 24 20.32 -42.31 22.16
CA LEU A 24 21.58 -41.58 22.19
C LEU A 24 22.04 -41.25 20.76
N GLU A 25 21.89 -42.18 19.82
CA GLU A 25 22.15 -41.93 18.39
C GLU A 25 21.29 -40.79 17.84
N ASP A 26 19.99 -40.77 18.17
CA ASP A 26 19.05 -39.70 17.79
C ASP A 26 19.47 -38.32 18.35
N VAL A 27 19.88 -38.27 19.63
CA VAL A 27 20.35 -37.01 20.26
C VAL A 27 21.66 -36.50 19.63
N PHE A 28 22.61 -37.39 19.31
CA PHE A 28 23.86 -36.96 18.67
C PHE A 28 23.68 -36.59 17.20
N GLU A 29 22.81 -37.30 16.48
CA GLU A 29 22.43 -36.98 15.10
C GLU A 29 21.70 -35.63 15.03
N ASP A 30 20.85 -35.34 16.01
CA ASP A 30 20.16 -34.05 16.13
C ASP A 30 21.11 -32.88 16.39
N VAL A 31 22.13 -33.07 17.24
CA VAL A 31 23.17 -32.05 17.49
C VAL A 31 24.10 -31.88 16.29
N LEU A 32 24.41 -32.98 15.58
CA LEU A 32 25.30 -32.95 14.41
C LEU A 32 24.65 -32.24 13.22
N ASN A 33 23.33 -32.41 13.04
CA ASN A 33 22.55 -31.75 11.98
C ASN A 33 21.90 -30.42 12.43
N LEU A 34 22.30 -29.90 13.60
CA LEU A 34 21.66 -28.73 14.20
C LEU A 34 21.82 -27.47 13.36
N GLU A 35 23.00 -27.29 12.75
CA GLU A 35 23.29 -26.17 11.84
C GLU A 35 22.36 -26.20 10.63
N ASP A 36 22.26 -27.35 9.95
CA ASP A 36 21.39 -27.51 8.79
C ASP A 36 19.93 -27.29 9.16
N LYS A 37 19.46 -27.79 10.30
CA LYS A 37 18.09 -27.56 10.78
C LYS A 37 17.82 -26.07 10.99
N TYR A 38 18.66 -25.36 11.74
CA TYR A 38 18.47 -23.93 11.97
C TYR A 38 18.66 -23.08 10.71
N TYR A 39 19.50 -23.51 9.77
CA TYR A 39 19.60 -22.86 8.46
C TYR A 39 18.28 -22.95 7.69
N HIS A 40 17.70 -24.15 7.61
CA HIS A 40 16.42 -24.35 6.92
C HIS A 40 15.27 -23.64 7.66
N ASP A 41 15.24 -23.70 8.99
CA ASP A 41 14.23 -23.03 9.80
C ASP A 41 14.31 -21.51 9.63
N GLY A 42 15.50 -20.92 9.74
CA GLY A 42 15.72 -19.50 9.54
C GLY A 42 15.39 -19.04 8.11
N TYR A 43 15.73 -19.84 7.10
CA TYR A 43 15.34 -19.57 5.71
C TYR A 43 13.81 -19.59 5.55
N ASN A 44 13.14 -20.63 6.08
CA ASN A 44 11.70 -20.78 5.97
C ASN A 44 10.95 -19.67 6.73
N GLU A 45 11.44 -19.30 7.91
CA GLU A 45 10.92 -18.18 8.71
C GLU A 45 11.08 -16.87 7.95
N GLY A 46 12.31 -16.53 7.54
CA GLY A 46 12.60 -15.31 6.80
C GLY A 46 11.85 -15.22 5.46
N TYR A 47 11.67 -16.34 4.76
CA TYR A 47 10.87 -16.40 3.54
C TYR A 47 9.39 -16.08 3.81
N ARG A 48 8.82 -16.67 4.87
CA ARG A 48 7.41 -16.44 5.25
C ARG A 48 7.17 -15.01 5.71
N ASP A 49 8.09 -14.47 6.50
CA ASP A 49 8.02 -13.10 6.99
C ASP A 49 8.24 -12.09 5.86
N GLY A 50 9.19 -12.35 4.97
CA GLY A 50 9.42 -11.54 3.78
C GLY A 50 8.20 -11.49 2.85
N LEU A 51 7.56 -12.64 2.60
CA LEU A 51 6.31 -12.69 1.82
C LEU A 51 5.19 -11.86 2.47
N LYS A 52 5.01 -12.01 3.79
CA LYS A 52 3.96 -11.30 4.52
C LYS A 52 4.23 -9.79 4.56
N SER A 53 5.45 -9.39 4.89
CA SER A 53 5.84 -7.98 4.99
C SER A 53 5.77 -7.31 3.61
N GLY A 54 6.34 -7.93 2.58
CA GLY A 54 6.31 -7.39 1.22
C GLY A 54 4.89 -7.23 0.67
N PHE A 55 3.98 -8.16 1.00
CA PHE A 55 2.57 -8.00 0.64
C PHE A 55 1.90 -6.81 1.34
N LEU A 56 2.14 -6.66 2.65
CA LEU A 56 1.56 -5.57 3.43
C LEU A 56 2.08 -4.21 2.97
N GLU A 57 3.39 -4.09 2.79
CA GLU A 57 4.05 -2.89 2.30
C GLU A 57 3.53 -2.53 0.89
N GLY A 58 3.52 -3.50 -0.04
CA GLY A 58 3.01 -3.26 -1.39
C GLY A 58 1.54 -2.82 -1.41
N LYS A 59 0.72 -3.38 -0.53
CA LYS A 59 -0.69 -2.97 -0.37
C LYS A 59 -0.81 -1.55 0.15
N GLU A 60 -0.08 -1.21 1.22
CA GLU A 60 -0.11 0.13 1.82
C GLU A 60 0.37 1.18 0.81
N TYR A 61 1.50 0.90 0.17
CA TYR A 61 2.08 1.73 -0.88
C TYR A 61 1.11 1.96 -2.05
N GLY A 62 0.45 0.89 -2.52
CA GLY A 62 -0.52 0.97 -3.61
C GLY A 62 -1.72 1.86 -3.26
N ILE A 63 -2.26 1.73 -2.03
CA ILE A 63 -3.37 2.57 -1.54
C ILE A 63 -2.95 4.03 -1.45
N GLN A 64 -1.79 4.30 -0.85
CA GLN A 64 -1.27 5.67 -0.71
C GLN A 64 -1.04 6.32 -2.08
N THR A 65 -0.38 5.61 -2.98
CA THR A 65 -0.10 6.10 -4.34
C THR A 65 -1.39 6.34 -5.13
N GLY A 66 -2.35 5.41 -5.04
CA GLY A 66 -3.64 5.54 -5.71
C GLY A 66 -4.45 6.74 -5.20
N PHE A 67 -4.54 6.92 -3.88
CA PHE A 67 -5.20 8.07 -3.27
C PHE A 67 -4.58 9.38 -3.74
N GLN A 68 -3.26 9.47 -3.67
CA GLN A 68 -2.51 10.68 -4.01
C GLN A 68 -2.62 11.01 -5.50
N ARG A 69 -2.66 10.00 -6.38
CA ARG A 69 -2.90 10.22 -7.81
C ARG A 69 -4.30 10.72 -8.07
N LEU A 70 -5.32 10.16 -7.41
CA LEU A 70 -6.74 10.41 -7.73
C LEU A 70 -7.38 11.57 -6.97
N VAL A 71 -6.78 12.06 -5.89
CA VAL A 71 -7.34 13.20 -5.12
C VAL A 71 -7.51 14.44 -6.00
N ASP A 72 -6.47 14.78 -6.76
CA ASP A 72 -6.49 15.91 -7.69
C ASP A 72 -7.51 15.71 -8.82
N PHE A 73 -7.67 14.47 -9.30
CA PHE A 73 -8.68 14.14 -10.29
C PHE A 73 -10.09 14.43 -9.75
N GLY A 74 -10.39 14.03 -8.52
CA GLY A 74 -11.64 14.34 -7.84
C GLY A 74 -11.88 15.83 -7.65
N ILE A 75 -10.83 16.60 -7.28
CA ILE A 75 -10.89 18.06 -7.20
C ILE A 75 -11.26 18.66 -8.56
N LEU A 76 -10.61 18.22 -9.63
CA LEU A 76 -10.88 18.71 -10.99
C LEU A 76 -12.29 18.36 -11.45
N GLN A 77 -12.77 17.14 -11.19
CA GLN A 77 -14.16 16.74 -11.49
C GLN A 77 -15.17 17.61 -10.72
N GLY A 78 -14.93 17.89 -9.44
CA GLY A 78 -15.77 18.78 -8.64
C GLY A 78 -15.81 20.21 -9.22
N ARG A 79 -14.64 20.76 -9.58
CA ARG A 79 -14.55 22.08 -10.23
C ARG A 79 -15.27 22.13 -11.57
N LEU A 80 -15.14 21.08 -12.38
CA LEU A 80 -15.83 20.96 -13.65
C LEU A 80 -17.36 21.06 -13.47
N LYS A 81 -17.92 20.32 -12.50
CA LYS A 81 -19.36 20.38 -12.18
C LYS A 81 -19.80 21.79 -11.76
N VAL A 82 -19.05 22.44 -10.87
CA VAL A 82 -19.35 23.82 -10.43
C VAL A 82 -19.35 24.79 -11.62
N TRP A 83 -18.34 24.73 -12.49
CA TRP A 83 -18.27 25.59 -13.66
C TRP A 83 -19.38 25.32 -14.68
N GLN A 84 -19.77 24.06 -14.87
CA GLN A 84 -20.93 23.70 -15.69
C GLN A 84 -22.22 24.38 -15.17
N HIS A 85 -22.46 24.31 -13.86
CA HIS A 85 -23.62 24.98 -13.25
C HIS A 85 -23.54 26.51 -13.35
N GLN A 86 -22.36 27.12 -13.21
CA GLN A 86 -22.19 28.56 -13.36
C GLN A 86 -22.51 29.05 -14.78
N ILE A 87 -22.09 28.32 -15.83
CA ILE A 87 -22.46 28.65 -17.21
C ILE A 87 -23.98 28.53 -17.39
N ALA A 88 -24.59 27.45 -16.92
CA ALA A 88 -26.03 27.24 -17.03
C ALA A 88 -26.81 28.36 -16.32
N SER A 89 -26.43 28.72 -15.10
CA SER A 89 -27.04 29.82 -14.34
C SER A 89 -26.84 31.16 -15.01
N ALA A 90 -25.65 31.47 -15.52
CA ALA A 90 -25.37 32.73 -16.20
C ALA A 90 -26.24 32.90 -17.45
N THR A 91 -26.50 31.81 -18.18
CA THR A 91 -27.38 31.79 -19.35
C THR A 91 -28.82 32.16 -18.97
N VAL A 92 -29.32 31.62 -17.84
CA VAL A 92 -30.67 31.93 -17.34
C VAL A 92 -30.78 33.38 -16.86
N THR A 93 -29.80 33.87 -16.10
CA THR A 93 -29.86 35.21 -15.48
C THR A 93 -29.62 36.34 -16.48
N SER A 94 -28.72 36.15 -17.46
CA SER A 94 -28.35 37.22 -18.39
C SER A 94 -29.26 37.34 -19.61
N GLY A 95 -30.13 36.35 -19.87
CA GLY A 95 -31.05 36.33 -21.02
C GLY A 95 -30.37 36.33 -22.39
N GLY A 96 -29.03 36.26 -22.44
CA GLY A 96 -28.21 36.20 -23.65
C GLY A 96 -27.62 34.80 -23.86
N PRO A 97 -27.11 34.50 -25.08
CA PRO A 97 -26.53 33.20 -25.37
C PRO A 97 -25.32 32.94 -24.47
N ALA A 98 -25.26 31.72 -23.94
CA ALA A 98 -24.11 31.24 -23.19
C ALA A 98 -22.81 31.48 -23.96
N ASN A 99 -21.73 31.85 -23.28
CA ASN A 99 -20.45 32.09 -23.93
C ASN A 99 -19.93 30.79 -24.57
N GLU A 100 -20.14 30.63 -25.88
CA GLU A 100 -19.78 29.42 -26.63
C GLU A 100 -18.32 29.01 -26.45
N ARG A 101 -17.43 30.00 -26.27
CA ARG A 101 -16.01 29.76 -26.01
C ARG A 101 -15.78 29.09 -24.66
N GLN A 102 -16.54 29.49 -23.63
CA GLN A 102 -16.47 28.86 -22.30
C GLN A 102 -17.06 27.45 -22.33
N ILE A 103 -18.19 27.25 -23.02
CA ILE A 103 -18.80 25.93 -23.19
C ILE A 103 -17.81 24.95 -23.84
N LYS A 104 -17.20 25.34 -24.97
CA LYS A 104 -16.21 24.51 -25.68
C LYS A 104 -15.03 24.13 -24.79
N ARG A 105 -14.56 25.05 -23.95
CA ARG A 105 -13.45 24.77 -23.00
C ARG A 105 -13.87 23.80 -21.90
N ILE A 106 -15.09 23.91 -21.36
CA ILE A 106 -15.64 22.96 -20.40
C ILE A 106 -15.78 21.57 -21.03
N GLN A 107 -16.31 21.48 -22.25
CA GLN A 107 -16.44 20.20 -22.96
C GLN A 107 -15.09 19.52 -23.19
N GLN A 108 -14.06 20.29 -23.54
CA GLN A 108 -12.69 19.77 -23.66
C GLN A 108 -12.14 19.25 -22.31
N LEU A 109 -12.40 19.95 -21.20
CA LEU A 109 -12.00 19.47 -19.88
C LEU A 109 -12.78 18.20 -19.49
N GLN A 110 -14.06 18.13 -19.81
CA GLN A 110 -14.90 16.95 -19.57
C GLN A 110 -14.42 15.71 -20.33
N GLN A 111 -13.95 15.87 -21.58
CA GLN A 111 -13.37 14.74 -22.33
C GLN A 111 -12.07 14.22 -21.71
N LEU A 112 -11.32 15.06 -21.00
CA LEU A 112 -10.10 14.67 -20.29
C LEU A 112 -10.39 14.02 -18.93
N LEU A 113 -11.57 14.27 -18.37
CA LEU A 113 -12.00 13.81 -17.05
C LEU A 113 -13.23 12.89 -17.19
N PRO A 114 -13.04 11.63 -17.62
CA PRO A 114 -14.14 10.67 -17.69
C PRO A 114 -14.76 10.46 -16.31
N GLU A 115 -15.98 9.91 -16.26
CA GLU A 115 -16.66 9.66 -14.99
C GLU A 115 -15.95 8.59 -14.15
N THR A 116 -15.37 7.60 -14.82
CA THR A 116 -14.58 6.52 -14.22
C THR A 116 -13.20 6.42 -14.88
N VAL A 117 -12.17 6.12 -14.08
CA VAL A 117 -10.80 5.87 -14.54
C VAL A 117 -10.47 4.41 -14.27
N ALA A 118 -9.67 3.79 -15.14
CA ALA A 118 -9.12 2.46 -14.88
C ALA A 118 -8.26 2.49 -13.61
N LEU A 119 -8.48 1.52 -12.72
CA LEU A 119 -7.75 1.41 -11.45
C LEU A 119 -6.66 0.32 -11.50
N SER A 120 -6.41 -0.22 -12.68
CA SER A 120 -5.27 -1.10 -12.98
C SER A 120 -3.96 -0.31 -12.91
N ASN A 121 -2.89 -1.00 -12.54
CA ASN A 121 -1.52 -0.47 -12.57
C ASN A 121 -0.78 -0.90 -13.84
N ASP A 122 -1.50 -1.23 -14.91
CA ASP A 122 -0.90 -1.59 -16.19
C ASP A 122 -0.23 -0.36 -16.80
N ASP A 123 0.97 -0.53 -17.38
CA ASP A 123 1.80 0.58 -17.89
C ASP A 123 1.02 1.51 -18.84
N ALA A 124 0.21 0.92 -19.72
CA ALA A 124 -0.61 1.66 -20.67
C ALA A 124 -1.68 2.53 -20.00
N ASP A 125 -2.33 2.01 -18.95
CA ASP A 125 -3.37 2.73 -18.21
C ASP A 125 -2.77 3.88 -17.39
N VAL A 126 -1.60 3.64 -16.80
CA VAL A 126 -0.84 4.66 -16.06
C VAL A 126 -0.42 5.80 -16.99
N GLU A 127 0.15 5.49 -18.16
CA GLU A 127 0.56 6.51 -19.13
C GLU A 127 -0.65 7.32 -19.63
N ASP A 128 -1.76 6.63 -19.91
CA ASP A 128 -3.03 7.26 -20.31
C ASP A 128 -3.56 8.22 -19.26
N TYR A 129 -3.54 7.81 -18.00
CA TYR A 129 -3.93 8.65 -16.87
C TYR A 129 -3.05 9.89 -16.76
N GLU A 130 -1.73 9.73 -16.69
CA GLU A 130 -0.78 10.83 -16.52
C GLU A 130 -0.88 11.84 -17.67
N ARG A 131 -0.99 11.34 -18.90
CA ARG A 131 -1.17 12.18 -20.10
C ARG A 131 -2.45 13.00 -20.05
N ARG A 132 -3.57 12.40 -19.63
CA ARG A 132 -4.86 13.10 -19.48
C ARG A 132 -4.80 14.11 -18.35
N MET A 133 -4.23 13.72 -17.21
CA MET A 133 -4.15 14.54 -16.02
C MET A 133 -3.32 15.81 -16.25
N LYS A 134 -2.14 15.68 -16.86
CA LYS A 134 -1.31 16.84 -17.24
C LYS A 134 -2.06 17.85 -18.10
N LYS A 135 -2.83 17.36 -19.08
CA LYS A 135 -3.67 18.21 -19.94
C LYS A 135 -4.84 18.81 -19.16
N ALA A 136 -5.51 18.04 -18.32
CA ALA A 136 -6.66 18.47 -17.53
C ALA A 136 -6.26 19.59 -16.55
N ILE A 137 -5.14 19.45 -15.85
CA ILE A 137 -4.58 20.45 -14.94
C ILE A 137 -4.34 21.77 -15.68
N ALA A 138 -3.64 21.73 -16.82
CA ALA A 138 -3.37 22.93 -17.61
C ALA A 138 -4.67 23.63 -18.03
N ARG A 139 -5.66 22.88 -18.51
CA ARG A 139 -6.97 23.41 -18.91
C ARG A 139 -7.73 23.99 -17.72
N ALA A 140 -7.75 23.29 -16.59
CA ALA A 140 -8.42 23.75 -15.37
C ALA A 140 -7.82 25.04 -14.83
N LYS A 141 -6.48 25.18 -14.82
CA LYS A 141 -5.81 26.44 -14.46
C LYS A 141 -6.27 27.61 -15.35
N THR A 142 -6.37 27.39 -16.66
CA THR A 142 -6.86 28.44 -17.58
C THR A 142 -8.34 28.78 -17.39
N LEU A 143 -9.18 27.80 -17.03
CA LEU A 143 -10.59 28.01 -16.76
C LEU A 143 -10.81 28.76 -15.45
N ALA A 144 -10.07 28.39 -14.38
CA ALA A 144 -10.16 29.05 -13.09
C ALA A 144 -9.92 30.56 -13.17
N ALA A 145 -9.02 31.01 -14.05
CA ALA A 145 -8.77 32.44 -14.29
C ALA A 145 -9.94 33.18 -14.96
N THR A 146 -10.87 32.46 -15.58
CA THR A 146 -12.00 33.07 -16.32
C THR A 146 -13.31 33.12 -15.53
N PHE A 147 -13.47 32.30 -14.48
CA PHE A 147 -14.67 32.26 -13.66
C PHE A 147 -14.52 33.16 -12.43
N LYS A 148 -15.38 34.19 -12.33
CA LYS A 148 -15.40 35.12 -11.19
C LYS A 148 -15.70 34.38 -9.88
N GLY A 149 -15.02 34.79 -8.80
CA GLY A 149 -15.24 34.22 -7.46
C GLY A 149 -14.73 32.79 -7.28
N THR A 150 -13.98 32.24 -8.25
CA THR A 150 -13.38 30.91 -8.11
C THR A 150 -12.13 30.99 -7.24
N PRO A 151 -12.08 30.32 -6.06
CA PRO A 151 -10.86 30.28 -5.27
C PRO A 151 -9.75 29.58 -6.07
N PRO A 152 -8.47 29.95 -5.87
CA PRO A 152 -7.33 29.40 -6.61
C PRO A 152 -7.39 27.87 -6.66
N LEU A 153 -7.06 27.32 -7.83
CA LEU A 153 -6.99 25.88 -8.00
C LEU A 153 -5.77 25.36 -7.23
N ARG A 154 -6.03 24.81 -6.04
CA ARG A 154 -5.03 24.09 -5.24
C ARG A 154 -5.05 22.65 -5.71
N LEU A 155 -3.95 22.24 -6.32
CA LEU A 155 -3.66 20.88 -6.68
C LEU A 155 -2.39 20.53 -5.96
N ASP A 156 -2.44 19.41 -5.28
CA ASP A 156 -1.31 18.86 -4.58
C ASP A 156 -0.63 17.97 -5.61
N ASP A 157 0.34 18.55 -6.35
CA ASP A 157 1.25 17.85 -7.31
C ASP A 157 2.22 16.91 -6.56
N SER A 158 1.68 16.28 -5.54
CA SER A 158 2.39 15.63 -4.51
C SER A 158 2.49 14.19 -4.92
N LEU A 159 3.44 13.89 -5.78
CA LEU A 159 4.32 12.79 -5.38
C LEU A 159 5.07 13.32 -4.13
N VAL A 160 4.38 13.50 -2.99
CA VAL A 160 5.07 13.62 -1.69
C VAL A 160 5.99 12.44 -1.71
N GLY A 161 7.29 12.69 -1.61
CA GLY A 161 8.27 11.62 -1.55
C GLY A 161 7.76 10.61 -0.54
N LEU A 162 7.31 9.46 -1.05
CA LEU A 162 6.81 8.37 -0.23
C LEU A 162 7.84 8.21 0.86
N ARG A 163 7.40 8.29 2.12
CA ARG A 163 8.27 8.27 3.28
C ARG A 163 9.28 7.14 3.04
N ARG A 164 10.52 7.50 2.72
CA ARG A 164 11.61 6.55 2.75
C ARG A 164 11.79 6.29 4.23
N GLU A 165 11.10 5.27 4.72
CA GLU A 165 11.59 4.58 5.90
C GLU A 165 12.81 3.81 5.43
N ASP A 166 13.87 4.56 5.11
CA ASP A 166 15.24 4.08 5.20
C ASP A 166 15.50 3.88 6.71
N GLU A 167 14.74 3.01 7.36
CA GLU A 167 15.19 2.33 8.58
C GLU A 167 16.25 1.36 8.09
N THR A 168 17.42 1.96 7.90
CA THR A 168 18.70 1.31 7.72
C THR A 168 18.75 0.16 8.72
N ILE A 169 18.62 -1.08 8.24
CA ILE A 169 18.99 -2.23 9.03
C ILE A 169 20.49 -2.05 9.24
N GLU A 170 20.87 -1.48 10.39
CA GLU A 170 22.26 -1.53 10.83
C GLU A 170 22.58 -3.01 10.97
N GLU A 171 23.28 -3.56 9.97
CA GLU A 171 23.96 -4.83 10.08
C GLU A 171 25.00 -4.69 11.21
N GLY A 172 24.58 -5.06 12.42
CA GLY A 172 25.48 -5.26 13.54
C GLY A 172 26.39 -6.44 13.23
N TYR A 173 27.66 -6.13 12.93
CA TYR A 173 28.77 -7.08 12.80
C TYR A 173 28.98 -7.92 14.05
#